data_AF-A0A8H8QMS4-F1
#
_entry.id   AF-A0A8H8QMS4-F1
#
_cell.length_a   1.000
_cell.length_b   1.000
_cell.length_c   1.000
_cell.angle_alpha   90.00
_cell.angle_beta   90.00
_cell.angle_gamma   90.00
#
_symmetry.space_group_name_H-M   'P 1'
#
loop_
_entity.id
_entity.type
_entity.pdbx_description
1 polymer ?
#
loop_
_entity_poly.entity_id
_entity_poly.type
_entity_poly.pdbx_seq_one_letter_code
_entity_poly.pdbx_strand_id
1 'polypeptide(L)'
;MPQLYRDPWAKREAWRKHRVFSHRFFARNIFPGFGIGLGAFAVYLAVDTLTHPFNVDKLKHDARKQTGHAIAAVQAKLLTNDDATYTQ
;
A
#
# COMPACT_ATOMS: atom_id res chain seq x y z
N MET A 1 27.68 -32.10 -16.76
CA MET A 1 26.23 -31.91 -16.90
C MET A 1 25.58 -32.30 -15.58
N PRO A 2 24.79 -31.43 -14.91
CA PRO A 2 24.05 -31.86 -13.72
C PRO A 2 23.07 -32.98 -14.11
N GLN A 3 23.05 -34.05 -13.31
CA GLN A 3 22.23 -35.23 -13.56
C GLN A 3 20.76 -34.85 -13.31
N LEU A 4 19.96 -34.71 -14.36
CA LEU A 4 18.54 -34.38 -14.23
C LEU A 4 17.77 -35.63 -13.80
N TYR A 5 17.43 -35.72 -12.51
CA TYR A 5 16.56 -36.79 -12.02
C TYR A 5 15.15 -36.66 -12.64
N ARG A 6 14.73 -37.68 -13.40
CA ARG A 6 13.36 -37.80 -13.89
C ARG A 6 12.56 -38.66 -12.92
N ASP A 7 11.61 -38.03 -12.24
CA ASP A 7 10.68 -38.74 -11.40
C ASP A 7 9.78 -39.68 -12.24
N PRO A 8 9.78 -41.00 -11.98
CA PRO A 8 8.95 -41.98 -12.70
C PRO A 8 7.45 -41.81 -12.44
N TRP A 9 7.05 -41.11 -11.37
CA TRP A 9 5.65 -40.87 -11.02
C TRP A 9 5.11 -39.53 -11.50
N ALA A 10 5.92 -38.73 -12.20
CA ALA A 10 5.53 -37.39 -12.65
C ALA A 10 4.22 -37.39 -13.47
N LYS A 11 3.99 -38.43 -14.28
CA LYS A 11 2.74 -38.59 -15.05
C LYS A 11 1.52 -38.85 -14.14
N ARG A 12 1.71 -39.57 -13.03
CA ARG A 12 0.68 -39.84 -12.03
C ARG A 12 0.39 -38.61 -11.15
N GLU A 13 1.38 -37.77 -10.88
CA GLU A 13 1.20 -36.54 -10.09
C GLU A 13 0.77 -35.32 -10.91
N ALA A 14 0.78 -35.43 -12.24
CA ALA A 14 0.46 -34.33 -13.15
C ALA A 14 -0.93 -33.70 -12.90
N TRP A 15 -1.92 -34.49 -12.46
CA TRP A 15 -3.26 -33.98 -12.17
C TRP A 15 -3.28 -32.96 -11.02
N ARG A 16 -2.34 -33.05 -10.07
CA ARG A 16 -2.22 -32.09 -8.95
C ARG A 16 -1.66 -30.74 -9.41
N LYS A 17 -0.85 -30.75 -10.47
CA LYS A 17 -0.21 -29.56 -11.05
C LYS A 17 -1.06 -28.96 -12.18
N HIS A 18 -2.38 -29.13 -12.10
CA HIS A 18 -3.29 -28.55 -13.08
C HIS A 18 -3.23 -27.01 -13.05
N ARG A 19 -3.40 -26.35 -14.20
CA ARG A 19 -3.35 -24.87 -14.30
C ARG A 19 -4.32 -24.14 -13.35
N VAL A 20 -5.45 -24.79 -13.04
CA VAL A 20 -6.45 -24.29 -12.07
C VAL A 20 -5.88 -24.21 -10.64
N PHE A 21 -4.95 -25.09 -10.27
CA PHE A 21 -4.31 -25.07 -8.95
C PHE A 21 -2.99 -24.30 -8.93
N SER A 22 -2.70 -23.55 -10.00
CA SER A 22 -1.50 -22.71 -10.02
C SER A 22 -1.64 -21.54 -9.05
N HIS A 23 -0.55 -21.19 -8.35
CA HIS A 23 -0.54 -20.03 -7.44
C HIS A 23 -0.94 -18.73 -8.15
N ARG A 24 -0.65 -18.61 -9.45
CA ARG A 24 -1.06 -17.47 -10.28
C ARG A 24 -2.58 -17.38 -10.47
N PHE A 25 -3.26 -18.52 -10.59
CA PHE A 25 -4.72 -18.54 -10.70
C PHE A 25 -5.36 -18.09 -9.39
N PHE A 26 -4.86 -18.60 -8.25
CA PHE A 26 -5.30 -18.13 -6.94
C PHE A 26 -5.04 -16.62 -6.78
N ALA A 27 -3.82 -16.14 -7.05
CA ALA A 27 -3.47 -14.73 -6.90
C ALA A 27 -4.38 -13.77 -7.69
N ARG A 28 -4.82 -14.15 -8.89
CA ARG A 28 -5.78 -13.36 -9.69
C ARG A 28 -7.19 -13.39 -9.07
N ASN A 29 -7.58 -14.49 -8.44
CA ASN A 29 -8.93 -14.72 -7.94
C ASN A 29 -9.12 -14.42 -6.44
N ILE A 30 -8.07 -14.05 -5.69
CA ILE A 30 -8.18 -13.70 -4.26
C ILE A 30 -9.17 -12.54 -4.04
N PHE A 31 -9.23 -11.58 -4.98
CA PHE A 31 -10.15 -10.45 -4.89
C PHE A 31 -11.05 -10.35 -6.12
N PRO A 32 -12.17 -11.10 -6.16
CA PRO A 32 -13.14 -10.97 -7.23
C PRO A 32 -13.67 -9.54 -7.25
N GLY A 33 -13.53 -8.86 -8.38
CA GLY A 33 -14.02 -7.49 -8.55
C GLY A 33 -13.10 -6.37 -8.05
N PHE A 34 -11.90 -6.64 -7.52
CA PHE A 34 -10.96 -5.59 -7.10
C PHE A 34 -10.62 -4.63 -8.23
N GLY A 35 -10.42 -5.13 -9.45
CA GLY A 35 -10.16 -4.28 -10.62
C GLY A 35 -11.33 -3.33 -10.94
N ILE A 36 -12.56 -3.79 -10.77
CA ILE A 36 -13.77 -2.98 -11.01
C ILE A 36 -13.94 -1.96 -9.89
N GLY A 37 -13.75 -2.37 -8.63
CA GLY A 37 -13.81 -1.48 -7.48
C GLY A 37 -12.75 -0.37 -7.55
N LEU A 38 -11.51 -0.73 -7.86
CA LEU A 38 -10.41 0.21 -8.04
C LEU A 38 -10.69 1.17 -9.22
N GLY A 39 -11.21 0.65 -10.34
CA GLY A 39 -11.59 1.46 -11.49
C GLY A 39 -12.69 2.47 -11.16
N ALA A 40 -13.78 2.02 -10.52
CA ALA A 40 -14.87 2.90 -10.10
C ALA A 40 -14.41 3.98 -9.12
N PHE A 41 -13.54 3.60 -8.17
CA PHE A 41 -12.96 4.55 -7.23
C PHE A 41 -12.06 5.58 -7.92
N ALA A 42 -11.22 5.17 -8.88
CA ALA A 42 -10.39 6.09 -9.64
C ALA A 42 -11.22 7.07 -10.48
N VAL A 43 -12.30 6.59 -11.10
CA VAL A 43 -13.25 7.46 -11.84
C VAL A 43 -13.92 8.45 -10.89
N TYR A 44 -14.36 7.99 -9.72
CA TYR A 44 -14.93 8.87 -8.69
C TYR A 44 -13.93 9.95 -8.28
N LEU A 45 -12.68 9.59 -7.98
CA LEU A 45 -11.64 10.56 -7.62
C LEU A 45 -11.39 11.59 -8.74
N ALA A 46 -11.33 11.15 -10.00
CA ALA A 46 -11.13 12.06 -11.12
C ALA A 46 -12.27 13.07 -11.25
N VAL A 47 -13.53 12.61 -11.13
CA VAL A 47 -14.71 13.49 -11.16
C VAL A 47 -14.69 14.44 -9.97
N ASP A 48 -14.49 13.92 -8.77
CA ASP A 48 -14.49 14.68 -7.52
C ASP A 48 -13.39 15.77 -7.51
N THR A 49 -12.22 15.46 -8.08
CA THR A 49 -11.13 16.43 -8.22
C THR A 49 -11.46 17.54 -9.20
N LEU A 50 -12.18 17.25 -10.29
CA LEU A 50 -12.60 18.25 -11.26
C LEU A 50 -13.74 19.14 -10.73
N THR A 51 -14.68 18.58 -9.97
CA THR A 51 -15.86 19.31 -9.51
C THR A 51 -15.68 20.04 -8.19
N HIS A 52 -14.77 19.60 -7.31
CA HIS A 52 -14.56 20.21 -5.98
C HIS A 52 -13.14 20.81 -5.75
N PRO A 53 -12.68 21.77 -6.57
CA PRO A 53 -11.37 22.39 -6.39
C PRO A 53 -11.25 23.22 -5.09
N PHE A 54 -12.35 23.77 -4.55
CA PHE A 54 -12.29 24.60 -3.34
C PHE A 54 -12.07 23.81 -2.05
N ASN A 55 -12.53 22.56 -1.97
CA ASN A 55 -12.36 21.74 -0.78
C ASN A 55 -10.92 21.20 -0.67
N VAL A 56 -10.26 20.92 -1.79
CA VAL A 56 -8.88 20.41 -1.79
C VAL A 56 -7.87 21.45 -1.32
N ASP A 57 -8.11 22.73 -1.60
CA ASP A 57 -7.24 23.80 -1.11
C ASP A 57 -7.36 23.97 0.41
N LYS A 58 -8.58 23.88 0.94
CA LYS A 58 -8.81 23.90 2.39
C LYS A 58 -8.13 22.72 3.09
N LEU A 59 -8.27 21.51 2.54
CA LEU A 59 -7.60 20.30 3.04
C LEU A 59 -6.07 20.43 3.00
N LYS A 60 -5.50 21.00 1.92
CA LYS A 60 -4.06 21.25 1.82
C LYS A 60 -3.58 22.26 2.86
N HIS A 61 -4.36 23.31 3.12
CA HIS A 61 -4.05 24.29 4.16
C HIS A 61 -4.10 23.68 5.56
N ASP A 62 -5.11 22.87 5.86
CA ASP A 62 -5.28 22.20 7.15
C ASP A 62 -4.20 21.14 7.38
N ALA A 63 -3.84 20.37 6.34
CA ALA A 63 -2.73 19.41 6.39
C ALA A 63 -1.38 20.10 6.68
N ARG A 64 -1.09 21.22 6.01
CA ARG A 64 0.13 22.01 6.29
C ARG A 64 0.16 22.54 7.72
N LYS A 65 -0.98 23.01 8.26
CA LYS A 65 -1.07 23.43 9.67
C LYS A 65 -0.77 22.26 10.61
N GLN A 66 -1.32 21.08 10.38
CA GLN A 66 -1.05 19.90 11.20
C GLN A 66 0.43 19.48 11.17
N THR A 67 1.06 19.46 9.99
CA THR A 67 2.50 19.17 9.88
C THR A 67 3.33 20.24 10.58
N GLY A 68 2.97 21.51 10.48
CA GLY A 68 3.63 22.60 11.19
C GLY A 68 3.51 22.48 12.71
N HIS A 69 2.32 22.17 13.23
CA HIS A 69 2.12 21.92 14.66
C HIS A 69 2.90 20.70 15.15
N ALA A 70 2.97 19.63 14.36
CA ALA A 70 3.76 18.44 14.69
C ALA A 70 5.26 18.75 14.74
N ILE A 71 5.79 19.50 13.76
CA ILE A 71 7.20 19.91 13.74
C ILE A 71 7.49 20.87 14.90
N ALA A 72 6.61 21.83 15.18
CA ALA A 72 6.78 22.73 16.31
C ALA A 72 6.75 22.00 17.65
N ALA A 73 5.89 20.97 17.79
CA ALA A 73 5.85 20.12 18.97
C ALA A 73 7.13 19.28 19.12
N VAL A 74 7.66 18.74 18.02
CA VAL A 74 8.96 18.03 18.01
C VAL A 74 10.09 18.98 18.37
N GLN A 75 10.10 20.19 17.80
CA GLN A 75 11.12 21.20 18.08
C GLN A 75 11.08 21.66 19.54
N ALA A 76 9.89 21.91 20.10
CA ALA A 76 9.72 22.25 21.50
C ALA A 76 10.18 21.09 22.41
N LYS A 77 9.91 19.84 22.00
CA LYS A 77 10.35 18.66 22.74
C LYS A 77 11.86 18.41 22.61
N LEU A 78 12.51 18.82 21.54
CA LEU A 78 13.98 18.79 21.42
C LEU A 78 14.60 19.87 22.31
N LEU A 79 14.11 21.11 22.22
CA LEU A 79 14.59 22.23 23.03
C LEU A 79 14.42 22.00 24.54
N THR A 80 13.35 21.32 24.97
CA THR A 80 13.10 20.96 26.38
C THR A 80 13.88 19.73 26.89
N ASN A 81 14.56 19.00 26.00
CA ASN A 81 15.49 17.95 26.40
C ASN A 81 16.93 18.47 26.46
N ASP A 82 17.26 19.48 25.65
CA ASP A 82 18.59 20.08 25.63
C ASP A 82 18.89 20.84 26.95
N ASP A 83 17.94 21.62 27.48
CA ASP A 83 18.02 22.32 28.77
C ASP A 83 18.07 21.38 29.99
N ALA A 84 17.44 20.21 29.94
CA ALA A 84 17.52 19.19 31.01
C ALA A 84 18.90 18.49 31.10
N THR A 85 19.73 18.60 30.06
CA THR A 85 21.05 17.93 30.00
C THR A 85 22.19 18.80 30.54
N TYR A 86 22.00 20.12 30.63
CA TYR A 86 23.01 21.08 31.15
C TYR A 86 22.85 21.41 32.65
N THR A 87 21.83 20.90 33.33
CA THR A 87 21.62 21.05 34.78
C THR A 87 22.03 19.80 35.57
N GLN A 88 23.28 19.37 35.41
CA GLN A 88 23.99 18.50 36.35
C GLN A 88 25.34 19.11 36.73
#